data_AF-A0A2D8HEZ9-F1
#
_entry.id   AF-A0A2D8HEZ9-F1
#
_cell.length_a   1.000
_cell.length_b   1.000
_cell.length_c   1.000
_cell.angle_alpha   90.00
_cell.angle_beta   90.00
_cell.angle_gamma   90.00
#
_symmetry.space_group_name_H-M   'P 1'
#
loop_
_entity.id
_entity.type
_entity.pdbx_description
1 polymer ?
#
loop_
_entity_poly.entity_id
_entity_poly.type
_entity_poly.pdbx_seq_one_letter_code
_entity_poly.pdbx_strand_id
1 'polypeptide(L)'
;MTKKNPFRYFKTSPEIIRLAVMMYVRFPLSLRNVEDLLHERGIDICHETVRYWWNKFGPMFAGEIRKKRLYPSQNHSNWRWHMDEVFVKINGETHYLWRAVDHEG
;
A
#
# COMPACT_ATOMS: atom_id res chain seq x y z
N MET A 1 -15.06 -16.78 16.54
CA MET A 1 -14.03 -15.73 16.81
C MET A 1 -14.62 -14.38 16.43
N THR A 2 -14.85 -13.50 17.40
CA THR A 2 -15.37 -12.14 17.15
C THR A 2 -14.37 -11.36 16.31
N LYS A 3 -14.78 -10.90 15.12
CA LYS A 3 -13.92 -10.09 14.24
C LYS A 3 -13.57 -8.79 14.97
N LYS A 4 -12.32 -8.65 15.42
CA LYS A 4 -11.83 -7.42 16.05
C LYS A 4 -11.77 -6.34 14.97
N ASN A 5 -12.60 -5.30 15.09
CA ASN A 5 -12.57 -4.18 14.14
C ASN A 5 -11.22 -3.44 14.26
N PRO A 6 -10.38 -3.43 13.21
CA PRO A 6 -9.06 -2.80 13.26
C PRO A 6 -9.12 -1.27 13.35
N PHE A 7 -10.26 -0.68 12.98
CA PHE A 7 -10.52 0.77 13.06
C PHE A 7 -11.21 1.18 14.36
N ARG A 8 -11.33 0.28 15.34
CA ARG A 8 -11.88 0.63 16.65
C ARG A 8 -11.03 1.73 17.28
N TYR A 9 -11.68 2.73 17.89
CA TYR A 9 -11.09 3.91 18.54
C TYR A 9 -10.59 5.04 17.63
N PHE A 10 -10.81 4.97 16.31
CA PHE A 10 -10.54 6.10 15.43
C PHE A 10 -11.77 7.02 15.34
N LYS A 11 -11.53 8.34 15.43
CA LYS A 11 -12.56 9.37 15.21
C LYS A 11 -12.84 9.57 13.72
N THR A 12 -11.83 9.32 12.87
CA THR A 12 -11.93 9.37 11.41
C THR A 12 -12.64 8.14 10.86
N SER A 13 -13.43 8.34 9.80
CA SER A 13 -14.11 7.24 9.11
C SER A 13 -13.09 6.21 8.60
N PRO A 14 -13.35 4.90 8.77
CA PRO A 14 -12.53 3.83 8.21
C PRO A 14 -12.28 3.97 6.70
N GLU A 15 -13.23 4.56 5.97
CA GLU A 15 -13.13 4.77 4.52
C GLU A 15 -12.05 5.80 4.17
N ILE A 16 -11.96 6.89 4.95
CA ILE A 16 -10.93 7.93 4.78
C ILE A 16 -9.56 7.35 5.10
N ILE A 17 -9.45 6.60 6.20
CA ILE A 17 -8.20 5.94 6.60
C ILE A 17 -7.74 4.98 5.49
N ARG A 18 -8.66 4.16 4.97
CA ARG A 18 -8.36 3.24 3.88
C ARG A 18 -7.94 3.99 2.61
N LEU A 19 -8.65 5.06 2.25
CA LEU A 19 -8.33 5.87 1.08
C LEU A 19 -6.91 6.46 1.19
N ALA A 20 -6.60 7.11 2.32
CA ALA A 20 -5.29 7.74 2.54
C ALA A 20 -4.14 6.72 2.45
N VAL A 21 -4.30 5.57 3.12
CA VAL A 21 -3.29 4.51 3.10
C VAL A 21 -3.17 3.89 1.70
N MET A 22 -4.29 3.67 1.00
CA MET A 22 -4.27 3.15 -0.36
C MET A 22 -3.62 4.10 -1.36
N MET A 23 -3.83 5.42 -1.20
CA MET A 23 -3.20 6.43 -2.04
C MET A 23 -1.68 6.39 -1.88
N TYR A 24 -1.18 6.28 -0.65
CA TYR A 24 0.24 6.15 -0.37
C TYR A 24 0.86 4.84 -0.87
N VAL A 25 0.13 3.72 -0.77
CA VAL A 25 0.64 2.40 -1.20
C VAL A 25 0.63 2.22 -2.70
N ARG A 26 -0.41 2.72 -3.37
CA ARG A 26 -0.67 2.42 -4.78
C ARG A 26 0.02 3.39 -5.72
N PHE A 27 0.21 4.63 -5.30
CA PHE A 27 0.78 5.68 -6.12
C PHE A 27 2.09 6.19 -5.51
N PRO A 28 3.04 6.69 -6.31
CA PRO A 28 4.30 7.26 -5.84
C PRO A 28 4.08 8.66 -5.22
N LEU A 29 3.18 8.77 -4.25
CA LEU A 29 2.83 10.02 -3.58
C LEU A 29 3.64 10.19 -2.30
N SER A 30 4.11 11.41 -2.05
CA SER A 30 4.66 11.77 -0.74
C SER A 30 3.54 11.84 0.30
N LEU A 31 3.87 11.72 1.59
CA LEU A 31 2.87 11.86 2.66
C LEU A 31 2.21 13.25 2.65
N ARG A 32 2.94 14.30 2.24
CA ARG A 32 2.41 15.66 2.10
C ARG A 32 1.46 15.77 0.92
N ASN A 33 1.78 15.13 -0.21
CA ASN A 33 0.87 15.10 -1.36
C ASN A 33 -0.46 14.41 -1.00
N VAL A 34 -0.42 13.38 -0.15
CA VAL A 34 -1.65 12.72 0.33
C VAL A 34 -2.46 13.65 1.25
N GLU A 35 -1.79 14.39 2.12
CA GLU A 35 -2.42 15.45 2.95
C GLU A 35 -3.08 16.51 2.06
N ASP A 36 -2.38 17.06 1.07
CA ASP A 36 -2.91 18.07 0.15
C ASP A 36 -4.16 17.57 -0.61
N LEU A 37 -4.13 16.34 -1.13
CA LEU A 37 -5.26 15.73 -1.85
C LEU A 37 -6.47 15.45 -0.96
N LEU A 38 -6.25 15.18 0.34
CA LEU A 38 -7.34 15.05 1.30
C LEU A 38 -7.90 16.42 1.69
N HIS A 39 -7.03 17.43 1.78
CA HIS A 39 -7.42 18.82 2.01
C HIS A 39 -8.32 19.37 0.91
N GLU A 40 -8.02 19.09 -0.35
CA GLU A 40 -8.88 19.44 -1.50
C GLU A 40 -10.29 18.87 -1.38
N ARG A 41 -10.46 17.75 -0.67
CA ARG A 41 -11.75 17.10 -0.40
C ARG A 41 -12.42 17.62 0.88
N GLY A 42 -11.88 18.67 1.51
CA GLY A 42 -12.37 19.23 2.76
C GLY A 42 -12.01 18.40 4.00
N ILE A 43 -11.03 17.50 3.89
CA ILE A 43 -10.59 16.64 4.99
C ILE A 43 -9.24 17.17 5.51
N ASP A 44 -9.28 17.87 6.64
CA ASP A 44 -8.09 18.43 7.30
C ASP A 44 -7.37 17.35 8.14
N ILE A 45 -6.23 16.87 7.66
CA ILE A 45 -5.41 15.83 8.30
C ILE A 45 -3.93 16.11 8.02
N CYS A 46 -3.10 16.15 9.08
CA CYS A 46 -1.65 16.26 8.93
C CYS A 46 -1.01 14.99 8.32
N HIS A 47 0.03 15.14 7.51
CA HIS A 47 0.82 14.01 6.97
C HIS A 47 1.35 13.02 8.03
N GLU A 48 1.60 13.47 9.27
CA GLU A 48 1.99 12.58 10.37
C GLU A 48 0.88 11.58 10.73
N THR A 49 -0.38 11.98 10.60
CA THR A 49 -1.53 11.09 10.80
C THR A 49 -1.60 10.04 9.70
N VAL A 50 -1.32 10.43 8.45
CA VAL A 50 -1.19 9.49 7.33
C VAL A 50 -0.04 8.51 7.58
N ARG A 51 1.10 9.00 8.08
CA ARG A 51 2.26 8.15 8.47
C ARG A 51 1.89 7.15 9.56
N TYR A 52 1.15 7.59 10.57
CA TYR A 52 0.67 6.71 11.65
C TYR A 52 -0.27 5.62 11.11
N TRP A 53 -1.22 5.99 10.25
CA TRP A 53 -2.12 5.01 9.62
C TRP A 53 -1.39 4.03 8.71
N TRP A 54 -0.42 4.50 7.94
CA TRP A 54 0.45 3.64 7.12
C TRP A 54 1.19 2.62 7.99
N ASN A 55 1.85 3.05 9.06
CA ASN A 55 2.60 2.14 9.93
C ASN A 55 1.69 1.09 10.60
N LYS A 56 0.45 1.45 10.93
CA LYS A 56 -0.50 0.56 11.61
C LYS A 56 -1.26 -0.38 10.67
N PHE A 57 -1.73 0.13 9.53
CA PHE A 57 -2.62 -0.60 8.62
C PHE A 57 -1.93 -1.04 7.32
N GLY A 58 -0.78 -0.47 6.98
CA GLY A 58 -0.01 -0.81 5.79
C GLY A 58 0.21 -2.32 5.61
N PRO A 59 0.67 -3.07 6.64
CA PRO A 59 0.83 -4.51 6.55
C PRO A 59 -0.48 -5.26 6.25
N MET A 60 -1.60 -4.80 6.81
CA MET A 60 -2.92 -5.39 6.58
C MET A 60 -3.35 -5.20 5.12
N PHE A 61 -3.29 -3.97 4.60
CA PHE A 61 -3.67 -3.68 3.22
C PHE A 61 -2.73 -4.31 2.20
N ALA A 62 -1.41 -4.29 2.45
CA ALA A 62 -0.44 -4.99 1.60
C ALA A 62 -0.67 -6.50 1.57
N GLY A 63 -1.13 -7.10 2.69
CA GLY A 63 -1.56 -8.49 2.74
C GLY A 63 -2.80 -8.76 1.87
N GLU A 64 -3.82 -7.90 1.93
CA GLU A 64 -5.02 -8.04 1.11
C GLU A 64 -4.74 -7.88 -0.39
N ILE A 65 -3.89 -6.90 -0.77
CA ILE A 65 -3.47 -6.69 -2.17
C ILE A 65 -2.71 -7.92 -2.68
N ARG A 66 -1.75 -8.44 -1.90
CA ARG A 66 -1.01 -9.66 -2.26
C ARG A 66 -1.92 -10.86 -2.42
N LYS A 67 -2.88 -11.07 -1.52
CA LYS A 67 -3.88 -12.15 -1.66
C LYS A 67 -4.67 -11.98 -2.95
N LYS A 68 -5.17 -10.79 -3.26
CA LYS A 68 -5.89 -10.53 -4.52
C LYS A 68 -5.03 -10.82 -5.76
N ARG A 69 -3.72 -10.52 -5.72
CA ARG A 69 -2.79 -10.85 -6.80
C ARG A 69 -2.47 -12.35 -6.91
N LEU A 70 -2.49 -13.08 -5.80
CA LEU A 70 -2.26 -14.55 -5.77
C LEU A 70 -3.50 -15.36 -6.17
N TYR A 71 -4.67 -14.74 -6.25
CA TYR A 71 -5.87 -15.30 -6.87
C TYR A 71 -6.19 -14.62 -8.22
N PRO A 72 -5.28 -14.59 -9.22
CA PRO A 72 -5.73 -14.41 -10.58
C PRO A 72 -6.55 -15.66 -10.95
N SER A 73 -7.56 -15.45 -11.77
CA SER A 73 -8.43 -16.48 -12.35
C SER A 73 -7.64 -17.74 -12.75
N GLN A 74 -8.29 -18.90 -12.66
CA GLN A 74 -7.79 -20.27 -12.95
C GLN A 74 -7.25 -20.51 -14.38
N ASN A 75 -6.60 -19.53 -15.01
CA ASN A 75 -5.96 -19.68 -16.29
C ASN A 75 -4.48 -19.86 -16.02
N HIS A 76 -4.03 -21.10 -16.18
CA HIS A 76 -2.63 -21.48 -16.25
C HIS A 76 -1.92 -20.62 -17.30
N SER A 77 -1.26 -19.55 -16.88
CA SER A 77 -0.45 -18.74 -17.76
C SER A 77 0.98 -19.25 -17.77
N ASN A 78 1.57 -19.25 -18.97
CA ASN A 78 2.82 -19.91 -19.31
C ASN A 78 3.95 -19.67 -18.29
N TRP A 79 4.77 -20.69 -18.02
CA TRP A 79 5.90 -20.70 -17.06
C TRP A 79 7.07 -19.74 -17.38
N ARG A 80 6.82 -18.62 -18.05
CA ARG A 80 7.81 -17.60 -18.36
C ARG A 80 7.73 -16.50 -17.30
N TRP A 81 8.80 -16.39 -16.53
CA TRP A 81 8.99 -15.34 -15.54
C TRP A 81 9.98 -14.31 -16.08
N HIS A 82 9.64 -13.03 -15.91
CA HIS A 82 10.55 -11.91 -16.12
C HIS A 82 11.18 -11.54 -14.79
N MET A 83 12.51 -11.46 -14.73
CA MET A 83 13.24 -11.07 -13.52
C MET A 83 13.95 -9.75 -13.76
N ASP A 84 13.59 -8.74 -12.95
CA ASP A 84 14.21 -7.43 -12.98
C ASP A 84 15.10 -7.25 -11.75
N GLU A 85 16.27 -6.65 -11.95
CA GLU A 85 17.18 -6.24 -10.88
C GLU A 85 17.19 -4.72 -10.75
N VAL A 86 16.98 -4.23 -9.53
CA VAL A 86 16.96 -2.80 -9.22
C VAL A 86 17.82 -2.51 -8.00
N PHE A 87 18.68 -1.49 -8.13
CA PHE A 87 19.48 -0.96 -7.04
C PHE A 87 18.73 0.18 -6.35
N VAL A 88 18.48 0.05 -5.05
CA VAL A 88 17.78 1.07 -4.26
C VAL A 88 18.67 1.56 -3.15
N LYS A 89 18.90 2.87 -3.08
CA LYS A 89 19.66 3.49 -1.99
C LYS A 89 18.70 3.87 -0.86
N ILE A 90 18.82 3.22 0.30
CA ILE A 90 18.01 3.50 1.49
C ILE A 90 18.95 3.97 2.59
N ASN A 91 18.71 5.16 3.15
CA ASN A 91 19.51 5.75 4.22
C ASN A 91 21.03 5.80 3.97
N GLY A 92 21.46 5.86 2.70
CA GLY A 92 22.87 5.89 2.33
C GLY A 92 23.45 4.55 1.89
N GLU A 93 22.79 3.43 2.23
CA GLU A 93 23.20 2.08 1.87
C GLU A 93 22.51 1.60 0.59
N THR A 94 23.24 0.91 -0.29
CA THR A 94 22.69 0.35 -1.53
C THR A 94 22.15 -1.04 -1.27
N HIS A 95 20.86 -1.24 -1.50
CA HIS A 95 20.17 -2.52 -1.42
C HIS A 95 19.87 -3.08 -2.81
N TYR A 96 19.94 -4.39 -2.92
CA TYR A 96 19.62 -5.15 -4.12
C TYR A 96 18.17 -5.63 -4.02
N LEU A 97 17.36 -5.27 -5.00
CA LEU A 97 15.98 -5.71 -5.10
C LEU A 97 15.80 -6.49 -6.40
N TRP A 98 15.53 -7.79 -6.28
CA TRP A 98 15.10 -8.62 -7.40
C TRP A 98 13.58 -8.74 -7.40
N ARG A 99 12.95 -8.44 -8.53
CA ARG A 99 11.51 -8.58 -8.75
C ARG A 99 11.28 -9.63 -9.82
N ALA A 100 10.56 -10.70 -9.48
CA ALA A 100 10.02 -11.64 -10.46
C ALA A 100 8.57 -11.29 -10.79
N VAL A 101 8.25 -11.21 -12.07
CA VAL A 101 6.92 -10.93 -12.61
C VAL A 101 6.57 -12.07 -13.56
N ASP A 102 5.31 -12.53 -13.52
CA ASP A 102 4.85 -13.49 -14.51
C ASP A 102 4.67 -12.79 -15.88
N HIS A 103 4.38 -13.57 -16.91
CA HIS A 103 4.12 -13.04 -18.25
C HIS A 103 2.83 -12.19 -18.33
N GLU A 104 1.94 -12.26 -17.34
CA GLU A 104 0.66 -11.55 -17.34
C GLU A 104 0.71 -10.16 -16.68
N GLY A 105 1.72 -9.88 -15.85
CA GLY A 105 2.07 -8.52 -15.36
C GLY A 105 1.79 -8.22 -13.88
#